data_AF-A0AAW0I669-F1
#
_entry.id   AF-A0AAW0I669-F1
#
_cell.length_a   1.000
_cell.length_b   1.000
_cell.length_c   1.000
_cell.angle_alpha   90.00
_cell.angle_beta   90.00
_cell.angle_gamma   90.00
#
_symmetry.space_group_name_H-M   'P 1'
#
loop_
_entity.id
_entity.type
_entity.pdbx_description
1 polymer ?
#
loop_
_entity_poly.entity_id
_entity_poly.type
_entity_poly.pdbx_seq_one_letter_code
_entity_poly.pdbx_strand_id
1 'polypeptide(L)'
;FCIYFVDGPIERESPNQFSIFNQDTALISFFFQLELLVAKNLIAANLNGTSDPYAIITCGTEKRFSSMVLSSRNPMWGEEFNFAVEELPIEVVIMIYDPYHSYSYGSKT
;
A
#
# COMPACT_ATOMS: atom_id res chain seq x y z
N PHE A 1 -1.30 13.87 -1.65
CA PHE A 1 -1.82 12.58 -2.14
C PHE A 1 -2.91 12.90 -3.13
N CYS A 2 -2.70 12.57 -4.40
CA CYS A 2 -3.74 12.68 -5.41
C CYS A 2 -4.37 11.29 -5.52
N ILE A 3 -5.69 11.20 -5.38
CA ILE A 3 -6.44 9.96 -5.55
C ILE A 3 -7.13 10.07 -6.90
N TYR A 4 -6.81 9.16 -7.82
CA TYR A 4 -7.55 9.02 -9.06
C TYR A 4 -8.42 7.76 -8.94
N PHE A 5 -9.72 7.93 -9.10
CA PHE A 5 -10.64 6.81 -9.27
C PHE A 5 -10.62 6.43 -10.74
N VAL A 6 -10.25 5.19 -11.05
CA VAL A 6 -10.40 4.64 -12.39
C VAL A 6 -11.74 3.91 -12.40
N ASP A 7 -12.78 4.60 -12.87
CA ASP A 7 -14.09 3.98 -13.05
C ASP A 7 -14.09 3.10 -14.31
N GLY A 8 -14.22 1.78 -14.14
CA GLY A 8 -14.56 0.89 -15.26
C GLY A 8 -14.37 -0.61 -14.97
N PRO A 9 -15.34 -1.47 -15.32
CA PRO A 9 -15.17 -2.92 -15.24
C PRO A 9 -14.14 -3.38 -16.29
N ILE A 10 -13.16 -4.17 -15.88
CA ILE A 10 -12.17 -4.80 -16.78
C ILE A 10 -12.57 -6.26 -17.02
N GLU A 11 -13.19 -6.55 -18.16
CA GLU A 11 -13.34 -7.91 -18.66
C GLU A 11 -11.99 -8.40 -19.19
N ARG A 12 -11.30 -9.27 -18.45
CA ARG A 12 -10.20 -10.09 -19.00
C ARG A 12 -10.72 -11.48 -19.32
N GLU A 13 -11.16 -11.70 -20.56
CA GLU A 13 -11.34 -13.05 -21.07
C GLU A 13 -9.97 -13.69 -21.37
N SER A 14 -9.72 -14.89 -20.83
CA SER A 14 -8.66 -15.79 -21.28
C SER A 14 -9.28 -16.89 -22.16
N PRO A 15 -8.60 -17.38 -23.22
CA PRO A 15 -9.32 -18.04 -24.31
C PRO A 15 -9.82 -19.46 -24.03
N ASN A 16 -9.60 -20.08 -22.87
CA ASN A 16 -9.84 -21.54 -22.72
C ASN A 16 -10.15 -22.02 -21.29
N GLN A 17 -11.19 -21.52 -20.62
CA GLN A 17 -11.72 -22.21 -19.43
C GLN A 17 -13.24 -22.17 -19.36
N PHE A 18 -13.87 -23.29 -19.71
CA PHE A 18 -15.28 -23.53 -19.45
C PHE A 18 -15.42 -24.20 -18.09
N SER A 19 -15.98 -23.47 -17.13
CA SER A 19 -16.59 -24.03 -15.92
C SER A 19 -17.92 -23.33 -15.69
N ILE A 20 -19.02 -24.08 -15.85
CA ILE A 20 -20.37 -23.62 -15.52
C ILE A 20 -20.48 -23.62 -13.99
N PHE A 21 -20.36 -22.45 -13.39
CA PHE A 21 -20.81 -22.20 -12.02
C PHE A 21 -22.02 -21.25 -12.08
N ASN A 22 -23.17 -21.74 -11.60
CA ASN A 22 -24.36 -20.93 -11.40
C ASN A 22 -24.08 -19.87 -10.32
N GLN A 23 -23.87 -18.62 -10.73
CA GLN A 23 -24.51 -17.43 -10.16
C GLN A 23 -24.08 -16.20 -10.97
N ASP A 24 -25.04 -15.64 -11.69
CA ASP A 24 -24.95 -14.37 -12.40
C ASP A 24 -24.74 -13.20 -11.43
N THR A 25 -23.49 -13.00 -11.02
CA THR A 25 -22.96 -11.68 -10.70
C THR A 25 -21.58 -11.62 -11.31
N ALA A 26 -21.42 -11.00 -12.47
CA ALA A 26 -20.12 -10.53 -12.91
C ALA A 26 -19.59 -9.62 -11.80
N LEU A 27 -18.62 -10.09 -11.01
CA LEU A 27 -18.10 -9.35 -9.87
C LEU A 27 -17.39 -8.13 -10.41
N ILE A 28 -18.03 -6.97 -10.30
CA ILE A 28 -17.42 -5.70 -10.64
C ILE A 28 -16.21 -5.56 -9.71
N SER A 29 -15.02 -5.82 -10.26
CA SER A 29 -13.76 -5.57 -9.57
C SER A 29 -13.41 -4.12 -9.80
N PHE A 30 -13.33 -3.34 -8.72
CA PHE A 30 -12.87 -1.96 -8.74
C PHE A 30 -11.34 -1.95 -8.70
N PHE A 31 -10.72 -1.07 -9.47
CA PHE A 31 -9.28 -0.84 -9.40
C PHE A 31 -8.99 0.46 -8.68
N PHE A 32 -8.19 0.38 -7.62
CA PHE A 32 -7.73 1.51 -6.84
C PHE A 32 -6.24 1.71 -7.08
N GLN A 33 -5.88 2.85 -7.70
CA GLN A 33 -4.50 3.27 -7.90
C GLN A 33 -4.12 4.32 -6.86
N LEU A 34 -3.03 4.06 -6.14
CA LEU A 34 -2.47 4.93 -5.11
C LEU A 34 -1.07 5.35 -5.49
N GLU A 35 -0.85 6.66 -5.56
CA GLU A 35 0.48 7.26 -5.76
C GLU A 35 1.06 7.76 -4.42
N LEU A 36 2.10 7.08 -3.94
CA LEU A 36 2.86 7.46 -2.75
C LEU A 36 3.98 8.42 -3.16
N LEU A 37 3.76 9.70 -2.93
CA LEU A 37 4.69 10.75 -3.33
C LEU A 37 5.80 10.98 -2.30
N VAL A 38 5.51 11.76 -1.26
CA VAL A 38 6.50 12.25 -0.30
C VAL A 38 5.92 12.29 1.11
N ALA A 39 6.79 12.17 2.11
CA ALA A 39 6.51 12.60 3.48
C ALA A 39 7.49 13.71 3.89
N LYS A 40 7.12 14.51 4.89
CA LYS A 40 7.97 15.61 5.37
C LYS A 40 7.99 15.63 6.88
N ASN A 41 9.13 16.06 7.42
CA ASN A 41 9.35 16.27 8.85
C ASN A 41 9.05 15.03 9.71
N LEU A 42 9.41 13.83 9.23
CA LEU A 42 9.30 12.62 10.04
C LEU A 42 10.10 12.76 11.34
N ILE A 43 9.68 12.06 12.39
CA ILE A 43 10.44 12.00 13.65
C ILE A 43 11.74 11.26 13.37
N ALA A 44 12.86 11.80 13.86
CA ALA A 44 14.14 11.12 13.80
C ALA A 44 14.08 9.86 14.65
N ALA A 45 14.18 8.70 14.02
CA ALA A 45 14.16 7.41 14.72
C ALA A 45 15.59 6.91 15.02
N ASN A 46 16.58 7.34 14.23
CA ASN A 46 17.97 6.95 14.37
C ASN A 46 18.75 7.90 15.27
N LEU A 47 19.81 7.39 15.91
CA LEU A 47 20.70 8.14 16.80
C LEU A 47 21.43 9.31 16.11
N ASN A 48 21.66 9.19 14.80
CA ASN A 48 22.26 10.24 13.98
C ASN A 48 21.27 11.37 13.61
N GLY A 49 20.03 11.32 14.11
CA GLY A 49 19.01 12.31 13.82
C GLY A 49 18.30 12.11 12.47
N THR A 50 18.47 10.96 11.82
CA THR A 50 17.77 10.59 10.57
C THR A 50 16.75 9.47 10.80
N SER A 51 16.14 9.00 9.72
CA SER A 51 15.19 7.88 9.70
C SER A 51 15.36 7.13 8.38
N ASP A 52 15.00 5.85 8.34
CA ASP A 52 14.97 5.01 7.15
C ASP A 52 13.52 4.59 6.82
N PRO A 53 12.64 5.56 6.47
CA PRO A 53 11.22 5.30 6.34
C PRO A 53 10.86 4.41 5.15
N TYR A 54 9.88 3.54 5.37
CA TYR A 54 9.10 2.89 4.33
C TYR A 54 7.61 2.93 4.70
N ALA A 55 6.72 2.88 3.71
CA ALA A 55 5.29 2.83 3.89
C ALA A 55 4.77 1.41 3.79
N ILE A 56 3.83 1.06 4.66
CA ILE A 56 2.95 -0.11 4.52
C ILE A 56 1.58 0.41 4.12
N ILE A 57 1.10 0.00 2.96
CA ILE A 57 -0.22 0.34 2.43
C ILE A 57 -1.08 -0.90 2.56
N THR A 58 -2.14 -0.82 3.38
CA THR A 58 -3.13 -1.88 3.56
C THR A 58 -4.43 -1.46 2.88
N CYS A 59 -4.97 -2.31 2.01
CA CYS A 59 -6.27 -2.12 1.36
C CYS A 59 -7.08 -3.41 1.57
N GLY A 60 -8.07 -3.38 2.46
CA GLY A 60 -8.76 -4.59 2.89
C GLY A 60 -7.80 -5.64 3.48
N THR A 61 -7.69 -6.79 2.81
CA THR A 61 -6.78 -7.89 3.19
C THR A 61 -5.41 -7.79 2.53
N GLU A 62 -5.24 -6.98 1.48
CA GLU A 62 -3.99 -6.83 0.76
C GLU A 62 -3.05 -5.83 1.46
N LYS A 63 -1.75 -6.15 1.45
CA LYS A 63 -0.69 -5.27 1.93
C LYS A 63 0.39 -5.10 0.87
N ARG A 64 0.83 -3.86 0.69
CA ARG A 64 1.96 -3.47 -0.15
C ARG A 64 2.95 -2.66 0.66
N PHE A 65 4.21 -2.73 0.25
CA PHE A 65 5.32 -2.06 0.92
C PHE A 65 6.01 -1.16 -0.09
N SER A 66 6.32 0.07 0.31
CA SER A 66 7.18 0.92 -0.49
C SER A 66 8.65 0.51 -0.38
N SER A 67 9.48 1.07 -1.24
CA SER A 67 10.92 1.08 -1.00
C SER A 67 11.23 1.84 0.28
N MET A 68 12.36 1.48 0.90
CA MET A 68 12.93 2.21 2.03
C MET A 68 13.77 3.37 1.50
N VAL A 69 13.55 4.56 2.05
CA VAL A 69 14.39 5.73 1.76
C VAL A 69 15.36 5.92 2.90
N LEU A 70 16.65 5.73 2.65
CA LEU A 70 17.65 5.78 3.70
C LEU A 70 17.94 7.20 4.19
N SER A 71 18.16 7.32 5.49
CA SER A 71 18.68 8.48 6.19
C SER A 71 17.96 9.79 5.86
N SER A 72 16.64 9.72 5.69
CA SER A 72 15.81 10.86 5.30
C SER A 72 14.58 11.01 6.18
N ARG A 73 14.39 12.23 6.67
CA ARG A 73 13.16 12.67 7.35
C ARG A 73 12.14 13.28 6.39
N ASN A 74 12.50 13.37 5.11
CA ASN A 74 11.68 13.91 4.04
C ASN A 74 11.75 12.95 2.84
N PRO A 75 11.28 11.70 3.00
CA PRO A 75 11.39 10.70 1.95
C PRO A 75 10.57 11.08 0.72
N MET A 76 11.10 10.72 -0.44
CA MET A 76 10.43 10.81 -1.73
C MET A 76 10.41 9.41 -2.32
N TRP A 77 9.22 8.83 -2.45
CA TRP A 77 9.02 7.52 -3.05
C TRP A 77 8.70 7.67 -4.53
N GLY A 78 7.65 8.43 -4.86
CA GLY A 78 7.15 8.51 -6.24
C GLY A 78 6.72 7.14 -6.76
N GLU A 79 6.16 6.31 -5.87
CA GLU A 79 5.79 4.92 -6.16
C GLU A 79 4.28 4.79 -6.36
N GLU A 80 3.88 3.88 -7.24
CA GLU A 80 2.47 3.60 -7.53
C GLU A 80 2.09 2.19 -7.07
N PHE A 81 0.89 2.08 -6.48
CA PHE A 81 0.33 0.83 -5.98
C PHE A 81 -1.06 0.63 -6.56
N ASN A 82 -1.32 -0.56 -7.08
CA ASN A 82 -2.61 -0.93 -7.66
C ASN A 82 -3.23 -2.04 -6.82
N PHE A 83 -4.51 -1.88 -6.48
CA PHE A 83 -5.31 -2.82 -5.72
C PHE A 83 -6.56 -3.18 -6.51
N ALA A 84 -6.91 -4.46 -6.51
CA ALA A 84 -8.22 -4.94 -6.99
C ALA A 84 -9.13 -5.10 -5.79
N VAL A 85 -10.33 -4.54 -5.86
CA VAL A 85 -11.28 -4.49 -4.75
C VAL A 85 -12.62 -5.03 -5.23
N GLU A 86 -13.16 -6.01 -4.51
CA GLU A 86 -14.42 -6.67 -4.88
C GLU A 86 -15.64 -5.94 -4.30
N GLU A 87 -15.49 -5.26 -3.16
CA GLU A 87 -16.58 -4.57 -2.47
C GLU A 87 -16.17 -3.19 -1.93
N LEU A 88 -17.08 -2.22 -2.04
CA LEU A 88 -16.92 -0.87 -1.52
C LEU A 88 -17.99 -0.58 -0.46
N PRO A 89 -17.69 0.28 0.55
CA PRO A 89 -16.45 1.00 0.77
C PRO A 89 -15.34 0.09 1.32
N ILE A 90 -14.09 0.37 0.92
CA ILE A 90 -12.90 -0.32 1.46
C ILE A 90 -12.06 0.65 2.28
N GLU A 91 -11.50 0.16 3.38
CA GLU A 91 -10.56 0.93 4.20
C GLU A 91 -9.15 0.82 3.62
N VAL A 92 -8.51 1.98 3.42
CA VAL A 92 -7.11 2.09 3.01
C VAL A 92 -6.32 2.73 4.15
N VAL A 93 -5.36 1.98 4.70
CA VAL A 93 -4.51 2.42 5.80
C VAL A 93 -3.07 2.52 5.33
N ILE A 94 -2.46 3.69 5.51
CA ILE A 94 -1.05 3.94 5.17
C ILE A 94 -0.30 4.21 6.46
N MET A 95 0.72 3.40 6.75
CA MET A 95 1.56 3.54 7.94
C MET A 95 3.02 3.70 7.52
N ILE A 96 3.70 4.71 8.07
CA ILE A 96 5.14 4.91 7.86
C ILE A 96 5.89 4.27 9.00
N TYR A 97 6.83 3.38 8.67
CA TYR A 97 7.66 2.66 9.63
C TYR A 97 9.13 2.98 9.41
N ASP A 98 9.88 2.88 10.50
CA ASP A 98 11.34 2.89 10.50
C ASP A 98 11.83 1.56 11.09
N PRO A 99 12.70 0.80 10.40
CA PRO A 99 13.15 -0.50 10.86
C PRO A 99 13.90 -0.41 12.20
N TYR A 100 14.60 0.69 12.47
CA TYR A 100 15.39 0.87 13.70
C TYR A 100 14.52 1.24 14.91
N HIS A 101 13.32 1.78 14.70
CA HIS A 101 12.39 2.04 15.80
C HIS A 101 11.76 0.76 16.40
N SER A 102 11.71 -0.32 15.62
CA SER A 102 11.22 -1.64 16.11
C SER A 102 12.22 -2.37 17.03
N TYR A 103 13.48 -1.95 17.07
CA TYR A 103 14.51 -2.46 17.99
C TYR A 103 14.60 -1.62 19.28
N SER A 104 13.48 -1.37 19.95
CA SER A 104 13.47 -0.75 21.27
C SER A 104 13.18 -1.77 22.38
N TYR A 105 14.26 -2.17 23.08
CA TYR A 105 14.30 -2.77 24.43
C TYR A 105 13.60 -4.13 24.67
N GLY A 106 14.16 -5.19 24.11
CA GLY A 106 14.05 -6.54 24.69
C GLY A 106 15.12 -6.77 25.76
N SER A 107 14.69 -6.80 27.04
CA SER A 107 15.38 -7.30 28.24
C SER A 107 16.75 -6.67 28.60
N LYS A 108 16.73 -5.69 29.50
CA LYS A 108 17.78 -5.61 30.53
C LYS A 108 17.42 -6.59 31.64
N THR A 109 18.17 -7.67 31.73
CA THR A 109 18.42 -8.45 32.96
C THR A 109 19.90 -8.80 32.96
#